data_AF-A0A8S2Z973-F1
#
_entry.id   AF-A0A8S2Z973-F1
#
_cell.length_a   1.000
_cell.length_b   1.000
_cell.length_c   1.000
_cell.angle_alpha   90.00
_cell.angle_beta   90.00
_cell.angle_gamma   90.00
#
_symmetry.space_group_name_H-M   'P 1'
#
loop_
_entity.id
_entity.type
_entity.pdbx_description
1 polymer ?
#
loop_
_entity_poly.entity_id
_entity_poly.type
_entity_poly.pdbx_seq_one_letter_code
_entity_poly.pdbx_strand_id
1 'polypeptide(L)'
;IEYDSNLDTFNGFVAPLLEGVPSENAFKCSVFEQLEDLLETNPQANLVNIHVIQPILDSNVNILSAATVLSAYGTDQKITAIDTLKRWLMIYNQFNSKGIRVLGFSTDGDPNFTVKIPSGWTAWFFLSSSQLFLFMQDGAHVCTKIRNEQSSQLAKHLLQANSLTESEILGVDGSTDDDLSNYDEESTDITCNDDIFGNDDLSPTTSLENLQ
;
A
#
# COMPACT_ATOMS: atom_id res chain seq x y z
N ILE A 1 17.64 1.54 -18.78
CA ILE A 1 18.87 1.59 -17.95
C ILE A 1 19.69 2.77 -18.43
N GLU A 2 20.10 3.66 -17.53
CA GLU A 2 20.80 4.91 -17.85
C GLU A 2 22.06 5.01 -16.98
N TYR A 3 23.18 5.41 -17.55
CA TYR A 3 24.42 5.60 -16.81
C TYR A 3 24.52 7.03 -16.28
N ASP A 4 24.77 7.18 -14.98
CA ASP A 4 25.09 8.45 -14.34
C ASP A 4 26.60 8.58 -14.17
N SER A 5 27.21 9.42 -15.00
CA SER A 5 28.66 9.65 -15.01
C SER A 5 29.18 10.40 -13.78
N ASN A 6 28.33 11.11 -13.03
CA ASN A 6 28.76 11.82 -11.83
C ASN A 6 28.98 10.87 -10.65
N LEU A 7 28.15 9.83 -10.58
CA LEU A 7 28.14 8.85 -9.49
C LEU A 7 28.84 7.53 -9.86
N ASP A 8 29.15 7.36 -11.14
CA ASP A 8 29.69 6.13 -11.73
C ASP A 8 28.76 4.93 -11.47
N THR A 9 27.46 5.14 -11.73
CA THR A 9 26.40 4.18 -11.42
C THR A 9 25.39 4.03 -12.54
N PHE A 10 24.77 2.86 -12.63
CA PHE A 10 23.63 2.61 -13.53
C PHE A 10 22.28 2.73 -12.81
N ASN A 11 21.37 3.50 -13.40
CA ASN A 11 19.97 3.64 -13.01
C ASN A 11 19.07 2.72 -13.85
N GLY A 12 17.96 2.26 -13.27
CA GLY A 12 16.94 1.47 -13.99
C GLY A 12 16.93 -0.03 -13.67
N PHE A 13 17.74 -0.49 -12.72
CA PHE A 13 17.61 -1.79 -12.07
C PHE A 13 16.69 -1.72 -10.85
N VAL A 14 16.21 -2.86 -10.38
CA VAL A 14 15.45 -2.96 -9.13
C VAL A 14 16.37 -2.66 -7.95
N ALA A 15 16.15 -1.53 -7.28
CA ALA A 15 17.03 -1.09 -6.20
C ALA A 15 16.96 -2.05 -5.01
N PRO A 16 18.10 -2.58 -4.50
CA PRO A 16 18.09 -3.39 -3.30
C PRO A 16 17.68 -2.53 -2.10
N LEU A 17 16.79 -3.07 -1.27
CA LEU A 17 16.32 -2.39 -0.07
C LEU A 17 17.16 -2.78 1.14
N LEU A 18 17.62 -1.79 1.89
CA LEU A 18 18.21 -1.95 3.21
C LEU A 18 17.27 -1.27 4.22
N GLU A 19 16.74 -2.02 5.18
CA GLU A 19 15.76 -1.49 6.15
C GLU A 19 14.55 -0.83 5.45
N GLY A 20 14.12 -1.38 4.31
CA GLY A 20 13.04 -0.84 3.50
C GLY A 20 13.40 0.40 2.69
N VAL A 21 14.62 0.91 2.77
CA VAL A 21 15.09 2.10 2.05
C VAL A 21 15.92 1.67 0.84
N PRO A 22 15.73 2.25 -0.35
CA PRO A 22 16.59 1.94 -1.50
C PRO A 22 18.05 2.27 -1.18
N SER A 23 18.93 1.31 -1.44
CA SER A 23 20.38 1.55 -1.33
C SER A 23 20.82 2.56 -2.38
N GLU A 24 21.48 3.63 -1.93
CA GLU A 24 22.06 4.62 -2.82
C GLU A 24 23.20 4.01 -3.64
N ASN A 25 23.31 4.39 -4.91
CA ASN A 25 24.44 4.03 -5.77
C ASN A 25 24.71 2.51 -5.82
N ALA A 26 23.66 1.69 -5.76
CA ALA A 26 23.78 0.24 -5.63
C ALA A 26 24.50 -0.43 -6.81
N PHE A 27 24.42 0.16 -8.00
CA PHE A 27 24.92 -0.44 -9.25
C PHE A 27 26.14 0.34 -9.78
N LYS A 28 27.21 0.36 -8.99
CA LYS A 28 28.49 0.94 -9.44
C LYS A 28 29.15 0.05 -10.48
N CYS A 29 29.70 0.69 -11.51
CA CYS A 29 30.30 -0.01 -12.63
C CYS A 29 31.37 0.87 -13.25
N SER A 30 32.62 0.61 -12.88
CA SER A 30 33.76 1.43 -13.30
C SER A 30 34.43 0.92 -14.58
N VAL A 31 34.10 -0.31 -15.00
CA VAL A 31 34.63 -0.96 -16.22
C VAL A 31 33.50 -1.63 -16.98
N PHE A 32 33.66 -1.76 -18.30
CA PHE A 32 32.60 -2.27 -19.17
C PHE A 32 32.24 -3.74 -18.89
N GLU A 33 33.22 -4.55 -18.51
CA GLU A 33 33.02 -5.98 -18.21
C GLU A 33 32.08 -6.19 -17.00
N GLN A 34 32.08 -5.26 -16.03
CA GLN A 34 31.15 -5.29 -14.89
C GLN A 34 29.70 -5.02 -15.30
N LEU A 35 29.46 -4.38 -16.45
CA LEU A 35 28.11 -4.08 -16.92
C LEU A 35 27.39 -5.36 -17.33
N GLU A 36 28.09 -6.30 -17.96
CA GLU A 36 27.52 -7.60 -18.35
C GLU A 36 27.08 -8.36 -17.09
N ASP A 37 27.96 -8.46 -16.09
CA ASP A 37 27.64 -9.04 -14.79
C ASP A 37 26.42 -8.37 -14.14
N LEU A 38 26.33 -7.03 -14.17
CA LEU A 38 25.21 -6.29 -13.61
C LEU A 38 23.89 -6.60 -14.32
N LEU A 39 23.89 -6.68 -15.65
CA LEU A 39 22.72 -6.99 -16.47
C LEU A 39 22.21 -8.42 -16.24
N GLU A 40 23.11 -9.37 -16.02
CA GLU A 40 22.75 -10.76 -15.78
C GLU A 40 22.25 -11.00 -14.34
N THR A 41 22.85 -10.31 -13.36
CA THR A 41 22.57 -10.56 -11.93
C THR A 41 21.44 -9.71 -11.37
N ASN A 42 21.15 -8.55 -11.95
CA ASN A 42 20.16 -7.62 -11.40
C ASN A 42 18.96 -7.49 -12.33
N PRO A 43 17.73 -7.71 -11.83
CA PRO A 43 16.54 -7.55 -12.65
C PRO A 43 16.36 -6.08 -13.04
N GLN A 44 16.00 -5.86 -14.31
CA GLN A 44 15.59 -4.56 -14.79
C GLN A 44 14.27 -4.16 -14.11
N ALA A 45 14.19 -2.91 -13.65
CA ALA A 45 12.96 -2.40 -13.06
C ALA A 45 11.93 -2.10 -14.16
N ASN A 46 10.74 -2.70 -14.04
CA ASN A 46 9.60 -2.39 -14.90
C ASN A 46 8.76 -1.23 -14.35
N LEU A 47 8.98 -0.87 -13.09
CA LEU A 47 8.20 0.10 -12.35
C LEU A 47 9.11 1.01 -11.54
N VAL A 48 8.64 2.21 -11.28
CA VAL A 48 9.32 3.19 -10.45
C VAL A 48 8.45 3.47 -9.24
N ASN A 49 9.01 3.30 -8.05
CA ASN A 49 8.40 3.79 -6.83
C ASN A 49 8.82 5.25 -6.62
N ILE A 50 7.85 6.13 -6.42
CA ILE A 50 8.08 7.57 -6.22
C ILE A 50 7.49 7.96 -4.87
N HIS A 51 8.33 8.54 -4.00
CA HIS A 51 7.86 9.16 -2.77
C HIS A 51 7.82 10.67 -2.94
N VAL A 52 6.68 11.24 -2.63
CA VAL A 52 6.41 12.67 -2.76
C VAL A 52 6.00 13.23 -1.41
N ILE A 53 6.47 14.44 -1.11
CA ILE A 53 6.04 15.20 0.06
C ILE A 53 5.07 16.26 -0.41
N GLN A 54 3.89 16.29 0.20
CA GLN A 54 2.89 17.30 -0.01
C GLN A 54 2.82 18.21 1.23
N PRO A 55 3.24 19.48 1.12
CA PRO A 55 3.01 20.47 2.16
C PRO A 55 1.52 20.69 2.38
N ILE A 56 1.11 20.77 3.65
CA ILE A 56 -0.24 21.17 4.01
C ILE A 56 -0.23 22.68 4.15
N LEU A 57 -1.10 23.35 3.38
CA LEU A 57 -1.23 24.80 3.40
C LEU A 57 -1.66 25.26 4.80
N ASP A 58 -0.90 26.17 5.39
CA ASP A 58 -1.40 26.94 6.51
C ASP A 58 -2.37 27.99 5.95
N SER A 59 -3.57 28.04 6.52
CA SER A 59 -4.59 29.05 6.21
C SER A 59 -4.07 30.49 6.27
N ASN A 60 -2.97 30.74 7.00
CA ASN A 60 -2.36 32.06 7.17
C ASN A 60 -1.25 32.36 6.15
N VAL A 61 -0.84 31.39 5.34
CA VAL A 61 0.30 31.53 4.42
C VAL A 61 -0.19 31.43 2.98
N ASN A 62 -0.17 32.56 2.26
CA ASN A 62 -0.55 32.64 0.84
C ASN A 62 0.53 32.11 -0.13
N ILE A 63 1.47 31.31 0.36
CA ILE A 63 2.51 30.70 -0.47
C ILE A 63 2.07 29.28 -0.79
N LEU A 64 1.70 29.05 -2.05
CA LEU A 64 1.48 27.71 -2.57
C LEU A 64 2.81 26.98 -2.58
N SER A 65 2.95 25.98 -1.71
CA SER A 65 4.11 25.11 -1.72
C SER A 65 3.82 23.90 -2.59
N ALA A 66 4.70 23.64 -3.56
CA ALA A 66 4.54 22.55 -4.50
C ALA A 66 4.94 21.22 -3.87
N ALA A 67 4.30 20.15 -4.33
CA ALA A 67 4.73 18.79 -4.03
C ALA A 67 6.18 18.61 -4.48
N THR A 68 6.99 17.95 -3.65
CA THR A 68 8.41 17.72 -3.93
C THR A 68 8.70 16.23 -3.90
N VAL A 69 9.37 15.72 -4.94
CA VAL A 69 9.84 14.32 -4.97
C VAL A 69 10.97 14.15 -3.97
N LEU A 70 10.80 13.26 -3.01
CA LEU A 70 11.81 12.92 -2.01
C LEU A 70 12.78 11.85 -2.52
N SER A 71 12.25 10.85 -3.21
CA SER A 71 13.03 9.73 -3.76
C SER A 71 12.27 9.07 -4.91
N ALA A 72 13.00 8.59 -5.91
CA ALA A 72 12.46 7.71 -6.95
C ALA A 72 13.45 6.58 -7.21
N TYR A 73 12.96 5.34 -7.30
CA TYR A 73 13.82 4.18 -7.55
C TYR A 73 13.06 3.05 -8.24
N GLY A 74 13.81 2.22 -8.97
CA GLY A 74 13.27 1.04 -9.65
C GLY A 74 12.81 -0.03 -8.68
N THR A 75 11.67 -0.66 -8.94
CA THR A 75 11.08 -1.71 -8.09
C THR A 75 10.48 -2.84 -8.91
N ASP A 76 10.36 -4.02 -8.31
CA ASP A 76 9.62 -5.18 -8.81
C ASP A 76 8.30 -5.41 -8.04
N GLN A 77 7.85 -4.42 -7.26
CA GLN A 77 6.70 -4.49 -6.34
C GLN A 77 6.80 -5.56 -5.24
N LYS A 78 7.96 -6.16 -4.97
CA LYS A 78 8.12 -7.10 -3.84
C LYS A 78 8.37 -6.42 -2.50
N ILE A 79 8.05 -5.13 -2.39
CA ILE A 79 8.23 -4.35 -1.17
C ILE A 79 7.20 -4.81 -0.14
N THR A 80 7.64 -5.20 1.05
CA THR A 80 6.73 -5.64 2.11
C THR A 80 6.13 -4.46 2.87
N ALA A 81 5.06 -4.71 3.63
CA ALA A 81 4.50 -3.72 4.55
C ALA A 81 5.53 -3.27 5.61
N ILE A 82 6.37 -4.21 6.09
CA ILE A 82 7.44 -3.92 7.05
C ILE A 82 8.48 -2.99 6.44
N ASP A 83 8.91 -3.21 5.19
CA ASP A 83 9.85 -2.33 4.49
C ASP A 83 9.31 -0.91 4.37
N THR A 84 8.03 -0.78 4.03
CA THR A 84 7.38 0.52 3.92
C THR A 84 7.28 1.22 5.28
N LEU A 85 6.94 0.50 6.36
CA LEU A 85 6.92 1.05 7.72
C LEU A 85 8.31 1.52 8.18
N LYS A 86 9.36 0.71 7.97
CA LYS A 86 10.73 1.09 8.30
C LYS A 86 11.17 2.35 7.55
N ARG A 87 10.85 2.43 6.26
CA ARG A 87 11.10 3.60 5.43
C ARG A 87 10.38 4.84 5.95
N TRP A 88 9.10 4.72 6.31
CA TRP A 88 8.33 5.82 6.88
C TRP A 88 8.90 6.31 8.20
N LEU A 89 9.33 5.40 9.07
CA LEU A 89 10.00 5.76 10.32
C LEU A 89 11.32 6.51 10.06
N MET A 90 12.12 6.06 9.08
CA MET A 90 13.33 6.78 8.67
C MET A 90 12.99 8.20 8.16
N ILE A 91 12.03 8.33 7.26
CA ILE A 91 11.57 9.63 6.73
C ILE A 91 11.13 10.51 7.90
N TYR A 92 10.28 10.01 8.79
CA TYR A 92 9.83 10.74 9.98
C TYR A 92 11.01 11.27 10.80
N ASN A 93 11.98 10.41 11.13
CA ASN A 93 13.15 10.79 11.92
C ASN A 93 14.00 11.87 11.23
N GLN A 94 14.19 11.77 9.92
CA GLN A 94 14.94 12.74 9.12
C GLN A 94 14.22 14.10 9.00
N PHE A 95 12.90 14.10 8.98
CA PHE A 95 12.09 15.33 8.95
C PHE A 95 12.05 15.97 10.34
N ASN A 96 11.84 15.17 11.38
CA ASN A 96 11.80 15.63 12.76
C ASN A 96 13.14 16.26 13.20
N SER A 97 14.28 15.70 12.79
CA SER A 97 15.60 16.28 13.09
C SER A 97 15.84 17.66 12.47
N LYS A 98 15.04 18.02 11.45
CA LYS A 98 15.06 19.33 10.78
C LYS A 98 13.93 20.25 11.24
N GLY A 99 13.18 19.88 12.28
CA GLY A 99 12.03 20.63 12.76
C GLY A 99 10.83 20.61 11.82
N ILE A 100 10.79 19.67 10.86
CA ILE A 100 9.64 19.51 9.96
C ILE A 100 8.71 18.47 10.56
N ARG A 101 7.47 18.89 10.83
CA ARG A 101 6.43 18.01 11.38
C ARG A 101 5.75 17.23 10.25
N VAL A 102 5.87 15.90 10.28
CA VAL A 102 5.09 15.00 9.42
C VAL A 102 3.76 14.70 10.09
N LEU A 103 2.64 14.93 9.38
CA LEU A 103 1.29 14.67 9.90
C LEU A 103 0.79 13.27 9.55
N GLY A 104 1.24 12.70 8.44
CA GLY A 104 0.81 11.38 8.00
C GLY A 104 1.55 10.90 6.77
N PHE A 105 1.31 9.63 6.46
CA PHE A 105 1.77 8.94 5.26
C PHE A 105 0.56 8.41 4.49
N SER A 106 0.69 8.34 3.17
CA SER A 106 -0.35 7.81 2.29
C SER A 106 0.20 6.79 1.31
N THR A 107 -0.58 5.76 0.99
CA THR A 107 -0.30 4.80 -0.09
C THR A 107 -1.44 4.75 -1.09
N ASP A 108 -1.15 4.31 -2.32
CA ASP A 108 -2.13 4.12 -3.39
C ASP A 108 -2.97 2.81 -3.20
N GLY A 109 -3.27 2.44 -1.96
CA GLY A 109 -4.02 1.22 -1.65
C GLY A 109 -3.28 -0.07 -1.98
N ASP A 110 -1.98 -0.11 -1.64
CA ASP A 110 -1.16 -1.33 -1.69
C ASP A 110 -1.89 -2.48 -0.95
N PRO A 111 -2.14 -3.63 -1.60
CA PRO A 111 -2.86 -4.75 -0.98
C PRO A 111 -2.15 -5.33 0.25
N ASN A 112 -0.84 -5.10 0.38
CA ASN A 112 -0.09 -5.49 1.58
C ASN A 112 -0.46 -4.64 2.81
N PHE A 113 -1.13 -3.50 2.61
CA PHE A 113 -1.65 -2.63 3.65
C PHE A 113 -3.17 -2.75 3.76
N THR A 114 -3.66 -3.93 4.12
CA THR A 114 -5.07 -4.14 4.46
C THR A 114 -5.25 -3.96 5.97
N VAL A 115 -6.16 -3.05 6.34
CA VAL A 115 -6.60 -2.89 7.73
C VAL A 115 -7.99 -3.50 7.83
N LYS A 116 -8.16 -4.49 8.72
CA LYS A 116 -9.50 -4.96 9.09
C LYS A 116 -10.18 -3.86 9.89
N ILE A 117 -11.28 -3.32 9.38
CA ILE A 117 -12.11 -2.36 10.13
C ILE A 117 -12.87 -3.15 11.21
N PRO A 118 -12.73 -2.82 12.50
CA PRO A 118 -13.47 -3.51 13.56
C PRO A 118 -14.98 -3.34 13.37
N SER A 119 -15.73 -4.44 13.48
CA SER A 119 -17.19 -4.47 13.26
C SER A 119 -18.00 -3.60 14.23
N GLY A 120 -17.39 -3.17 15.35
CA GLY A 120 -17.99 -2.28 16.35
C GLY A 120 -17.66 -0.79 16.18
N TRP A 121 -16.94 -0.39 15.14
CA TRP A 121 -16.65 1.03 14.91
C TRP A 121 -17.90 1.81 14.51
N THR A 122 -18.36 2.67 15.42
CA THR A 122 -19.50 3.58 15.21
C THR A 122 -19.08 4.95 14.67
N ALA A 123 -17.77 5.23 14.67
CA ALA A 123 -17.19 6.47 14.15
C ALA A 123 -16.35 6.21 12.91
N TRP A 124 -16.44 7.12 11.95
CA TRP A 124 -15.69 7.07 10.69
C TRP A 124 -14.21 7.46 10.85
N PHE A 125 -13.84 7.97 12.03
CA PHE A 125 -12.47 8.32 12.38
C PHE A 125 -12.22 7.99 13.86
N PHE A 126 -11.08 7.37 14.13
CA PHE A 126 -10.55 7.21 15.47
C PHE A 126 -9.09 7.67 15.43
N LEU A 127 -8.74 8.59 16.31
CA LEU A 127 -7.37 9.05 16.49
C LEU A 127 -7.05 8.95 17.98
N SER A 128 -6.13 8.05 18.33
CA SER A 128 -5.61 8.00 19.70
C SER A 128 -4.87 9.31 20.00
N SER A 129 -4.99 9.82 21.24
CA SER A 129 -4.21 10.98 21.70
C SER A 129 -2.70 10.73 21.67
N SER A 130 -2.27 9.46 21.67
CA SER A 130 -0.86 9.04 21.57
C SER A 130 -0.38 8.79 20.13
N GLN A 131 -1.24 8.94 19.12
CA GLN A 131 -0.88 8.62 17.75
C GLN A 131 0.07 9.67 17.16
N LEU A 132 1.25 9.22 16.72
CA LEU A 132 2.32 10.09 16.21
C LEU A 132 2.02 10.66 14.81
N PHE A 133 1.38 9.86 13.94
CA PHE A 133 1.05 10.24 12.57
C PHE A 133 -0.15 9.43 12.05
N LEU A 134 -0.79 9.96 11.00
CA LEU A 134 -1.90 9.33 10.29
C LEU A 134 -1.39 8.40 9.18
N PHE A 135 -2.07 7.28 8.99
CA PHE A 135 -1.90 6.44 7.81
C PHE A 135 -3.17 6.52 6.97
N MET A 136 -3.01 6.83 5.69
CA MET A 136 -4.12 7.03 4.78
C MET A 136 -3.93 6.14 3.54
N GLN A 137 -5.04 5.67 2.99
CA GLN A 137 -5.07 5.17 1.62
C GLN A 137 -5.60 6.28 0.71
N ASP A 138 -5.24 6.23 -0.58
CA ASP A 138 -5.84 7.10 -1.58
C ASP A 138 -7.36 6.86 -1.65
N GLY A 139 -8.12 7.87 -1.25
CA GLY A 139 -9.57 7.84 -1.29
C GLY A 139 -10.14 7.65 -2.70
N ALA A 140 -9.47 8.14 -3.74
CA ALA A 140 -9.90 7.94 -5.13
C ALA A 140 -9.81 6.46 -5.53
N HIS A 141 -8.75 5.77 -5.10
CA HIS A 141 -8.58 4.34 -5.34
C HIS A 141 -9.65 3.53 -4.58
N VAL A 142 -9.90 3.86 -3.31
CA VAL A 142 -10.99 3.25 -2.50
C VAL A 142 -12.34 3.41 -3.17
N CYS A 143 -12.71 4.64 -3.59
CA CYS A 143 -13.96 4.90 -4.28
C CYS A 143 -14.08 4.12 -5.60
N THR A 144 -12.98 4.02 -6.36
CA THR A 144 -12.94 3.25 -7.61
C THR A 144 -13.18 1.76 -7.35
N LYS A 145 -12.58 1.20 -6.30
CA LYS A 145 -12.77 -0.20 -5.92
C LYS A 145 -14.23 -0.49 -5.53
N ILE A 146 -14.83 0.34 -4.68
CA ILE A 146 -16.24 0.22 -4.27
C ILE A 146 -17.17 0.27 -5.49
N ARG A 147 -16.95 1.23 -6.40
CA ARG A 147 -17.75 1.36 -7.63
C ARG A 147 -17.67 0.11 -8.49
N ASN A 148 -16.47 -0.44 -8.68
CA ASN A 148 -16.27 -1.63 -9.50
C ASN A 148 -16.93 -2.87 -8.88
N GLU A 149 -16.88 -3.00 -7.55
CA GLU A 149 -17.57 -4.08 -6.83
C GLU A 149 -19.09 -4.00 -6.99
N GLN A 150 -19.69 -2.83 -6.76
CA GLN A 150 -21.13 -2.63 -6.95
C GLN A 150 -21.57 -2.93 -8.38
N SER A 151 -20.76 -2.50 -9.37
CA SER A 151 -21.02 -2.77 -10.79
C SER A 151 -20.96 -4.27 -11.11
N SER A 152 -20.01 -4.99 -10.51
CA SER A 152 -19.86 -6.44 -10.67
C SER A 152 -21.04 -7.21 -10.05
N GLN A 153 -21.46 -6.85 -8.84
CA GLN A 153 -22.63 -7.45 -8.19
C GLN A 153 -23.91 -7.22 -8.99
N LEU A 154 -24.11 -6.00 -9.51
CA LEU A 154 -25.25 -5.69 -10.36
C LEU A 154 -25.24 -6.53 -11.66
N ALA A 155 -24.08 -6.66 -12.31
CA ALA A 155 -23.95 -7.48 -13.51
C ALA A 155 -24.28 -8.96 -13.23
N LYS A 156 -23.81 -9.51 -12.10
CA LYS A 156 -24.13 -10.88 -11.66
C LYS A 156 -25.65 -11.07 -11.50
N HIS A 157 -26.33 -10.12 -10.84
CA HIS A 157 -27.78 -10.20 -10.65
C HIS A 157 -28.55 -10.13 -11.97
N LEU A 158 -28.11 -9.28 -12.92
CA LEU A 158 -28.75 -9.18 -14.24
C LEU A 158 -28.57 -10.46 -15.07
N LEU A 159 -27.39 -11.08 -15.02
CA LEU A 159 -27.13 -12.35 -15.71
C LEU A 159 -28.00 -13.47 -15.14
N GLN A 160 -28.10 -13.57 -13.81
CA GLN A 160 -28.97 -14.55 -13.14
C GLN A 160 -30.45 -14.35 -13.49
N ALA A 161 -30.92 -13.10 -13.54
CA ALA A 161 -32.28 -12.78 -13.94
C ALA A 161 -32.57 -13.23 -15.39
N ASN A 162 -31.62 -13.02 -16.31
CA ASN A 162 -31.78 -13.42 -17.70
C ASN A 162 -31.77 -14.96 -17.88
N SER A 163 -30.93 -15.69 -17.13
CA SER A 163 -30.91 -17.16 -17.19
C SER A 163 -32.23 -17.78 -16.71
N LEU A 164 -32.89 -17.18 -15.72
CA LEU A 164 -34.19 -17.64 -15.24
C LEU A 164 -35.28 -17.45 -16.31
N THR A 165 -35.26 -16.30 -17.01
CA THR A 165 -36.24 -16.05 -18.08
C THR A 165 -36.11 -17.01 -19.27
N GLU A 166 -34.90 -17.45 -19.63
CA GLU A 166 -34.72 -18.45 -20.69
C GLU A 166 -35.24 -19.83 -20.27
N SER A 167 -35.05 -20.23 -19.01
CA SER A 167 -35.57 -21.48 -18.47
C SER A 167 -37.10 -21.52 -18.39
N GLU A 168 -37.74 -20.38 -18.10
CA GLU A 168 -39.21 -20.25 -18.07
C GLU A 168 -39.83 -20.20 -19.47
N ILE A 169 -39.15 -19.55 -20.43
CA ILE A 169 -39.62 -19.47 -21.82
C ILE A 169 -39.48 -20.80 -22.54
N LEU A 170 -38.48 -21.62 -22.20
CA LEU A 170 -38.25 -22.89 -22.87
C LEU A 170 -39.24 -23.98 -22.49
N GLY A 171 -39.97 -23.90 -21.38
CA GLY A 171 -41.19 -24.70 -21.12
C GLY A 171 -41.19 -26.14 -21.65
N VAL A 172 -40.06 -26.85 -21.59
CA VAL A 172 -39.93 -28.21 -22.09
C VAL A 172 -39.97 -29.11 -20.87
N ASP A 173 -41.12 -29.75 -20.70
CA ASP A 173 -41.31 -30.97 -19.93
C ASP A 173 -40.37 -32.05 -20.50
N GLY A 174 -39.11 -31.99 -20.11
CA GLY A 174 -38.06 -32.91 -20.53
C GLY A 174 -37.44 -33.54 -19.31
N SER A 175 -38.05 -34.61 -18.82
CA SER A 175 -37.42 -35.51 -17.87
C SER A 175 -36.17 -36.13 -18.52
N THR A 176 -35.00 -35.62 -18.19
CA THR A 176 -33.75 -36.36 -18.36
C THR A 176 -32.90 -36.14 -17.13
N ASP A 177 -32.83 -37.20 -16.33
CA ASP A 177 -31.80 -37.43 -15.32
C ASP A 177 -30.44 -37.26 -15.98
N ASP A 178 -29.66 -36.25 -15.61
CA ASP A 178 -28.21 -36.28 -15.82
C ASP A 178 -27.48 -35.43 -14.78
N ASP A 179 -26.65 -36.13 -14.00
CA ASP A 179 -25.72 -35.66 -13.00
C ASP A 179 -24.75 -34.60 -13.56
N LEU A 180 -24.75 -33.40 -12.98
CA LEU A 180 -23.65 -32.45 -13.13
C LEU A 180 -23.12 -32.03 -11.75
N SER A 181 -22.01 -32.66 -11.42
CA SER A 181 -21.18 -32.46 -10.24
C SER A 181 -20.49 -31.09 -10.19
N ASN A 182 -20.49 -30.50 -8.99
CA ASN A 182 -19.49 -29.66 -8.34
C ASN A 182 -18.56 -28.81 -9.22
N TYR A 183 -18.84 -27.51 -9.24
CA TYR A 183 -17.80 -26.48 -9.27
C TYR A 183 -17.70 -25.86 -7.88
N ASP A 184 -16.73 -26.32 -7.09
CA ASP A 184 -16.30 -25.65 -5.86
C ASP A 184 -15.39 -24.47 -6.24
N GLU A 185 -15.87 -23.24 -6.09
CA GLU A 185 -15.02 -22.04 -6.13
C GLU A 185 -14.25 -21.92 -4.80
N GLU A 186 -12.95 -22.19 -4.86
CA GLU A 186 -12.01 -22.03 -3.76
C GLU A 186 -11.83 -20.54 -3.43
N SER A 187 -12.63 -20.04 -2.47
CA SER A 187 -12.42 -18.75 -1.82
C SER A 187 -11.21 -18.84 -0.90
N THR A 188 -10.09 -18.27 -1.33
CA THR A 188 -8.88 -18.17 -0.50
C THR A 188 -9.02 -17.00 0.48
N ASP A 189 -9.64 -17.27 1.62
CA ASP A 189 -9.58 -16.39 2.79
C ASP A 189 -8.16 -16.43 3.37
N ILE A 190 -7.38 -15.38 3.09
CA ILE A 190 -6.08 -15.16 3.73
C ILE A 190 -6.34 -14.59 5.12
N THR A 191 -6.27 -15.44 6.14
CA THR A 191 -6.27 -15.03 7.55
C THR A 191 -4.89 -14.55 7.95
N CYS A 192 -4.72 -13.24 8.13
CA CYS A 192 -3.57 -12.70 8.86
C CYS A 192 -3.84 -12.80 10.36
N ASN A 193 -2.88 -13.40 11.09
CA ASN A 193 -2.86 -13.53 12.54
C ASN A 193 -2.92 -12.14 13.21
N ASP A 194 -3.87 -11.97 14.13
CA ASP A 194 -4.19 -10.71 14.82
C ASP A 194 -3.23 -10.38 16.00
N ASP A 195 -2.02 -10.95 16.05
CA ASP A 195 -1.16 -10.94 17.24
C ASP A 195 -0.18 -9.74 17.38
N ILE A 196 -0.30 -8.68 16.56
CA ILE A 196 0.70 -7.58 16.57
C ILE A 196 0.35 -6.42 17.51
N PHE A 197 -0.89 -6.33 18.00
CA PHE A 197 -1.26 -5.32 19.00
C PHE A 197 -1.61 -5.98 20.32
N GLY A 198 -0.58 -6.25 21.13
CA GLY A 198 -0.73 -6.63 22.51
C GLY A 198 -1.62 -5.63 23.25
N ASN A 199 -2.66 -6.14 23.89
CA ASN A 199 -3.45 -5.41 24.87
C ASN A 199 -2.58 -5.14 26.10
N ASP A 200 -1.74 -4.10 26.03
CA ASP A 200 -1.11 -3.56 27.23
C ASP A 200 -2.14 -2.70 27.97
N ASP A 201 -2.65 -3.29 29.03
CA ASP A 201 -3.57 -2.76 30.02
C ASP A 201 -2.88 -1.61 30.80
N LEU A 202 -2.76 -0.44 30.16
CA LEU A 202 -2.20 0.76 30.79
C LEU A 202 -3.31 1.50 31.55
N SER A 203 -3.55 1.05 32.79
CA SER A 203 -4.23 1.88 33.78
C SER A 203 -3.38 3.13 34.12
N PRO A 204 -3.97 4.33 34.20
CA PRO A 204 -3.23 5.54 34.52
C PRO A 204 -3.04 5.63 36.04
N THR A 205 -1.85 5.30 36.54
CA THR A 205 -1.45 5.68 37.91
C THR A 205 -0.97 7.12 37.91
N THR A 206 -1.86 8.01 38.34
CA THR A 206 -1.54 9.35 38.81
C THR A 206 -0.64 9.28 40.06
N SER A 207 0.57 9.83 39.99
CA SER A 207 1.24 10.41 41.16
C SER A 207 2.10 11.58 40.71
N LEU A 208 1.52 12.77 40.77
CA LEU A 208 2.16 14.06 40.54
C LEU A 208 2.40 14.66 41.93
N GLU A 209 3.49 14.26 42.58
CA GLU A 209 3.93 14.85 43.84
C GLU A 209 5.47 14.85 43.92
N ASN A 210 6.00 16.01 44.29
CA ASN A 210 7.37 16.32 44.68
C ASN A 210 8.36 16.74 43.58
N LEU A 211 8.33 18.04 43.28
CA LEU A 211 9.53 18.87 43.14
C LEU A 211 9.18 20.29 43.62
N GLN A 212 9.40 20.53 44.91
CA GLN A 212 9.76 21.83 45.47
C GLN A 212 11.28 21.89 45.60
#